data_AF-A0A9E4G221-F1
#
_entry.id   AF-A0A9E4G221-F1
#
_cell.length_a   1.000
_cell.length_b   1.000
_cell.length_c   1.000
_cell.angle_alpha   90.00
_cell.angle_beta   90.00
_cell.angle_gamma   90.00
#
_symmetry.space_group_name_H-M   'P 1'
#
loop_
_entity.id
_entity.type
_entity.pdbx_description
1 polymer ?
#
loop_
_entity_poly.entity_id
_entity_poly.type
_entity_poly.pdbx_seq_one_letter_code
_entity_poly.pdbx_strand_id
1 'polypeptide(L)'
;MNRLIRIAVIAVLFVMQTWMIHSQENDDPYADIPQSRTTDGAFVLGDPAGVKIIEFSDFLCTSCQNYEPVISSFIWDFVASGQAQFEYRFFPVVDPELSKLSASLVECADTLQPGLFWQAHDLMFQMVSSMGFTAQSYLDFAEALQVDAEALSDCASRAGQYSIDAAYGASLGVSRTPSLFVQYGDSELLPIALRLPEHYPAIVNALRPQTSDPVTIRFGDYTGLSTFRRSDGAFVLGDPDAPLTIVAFEDFFCPHCQLYAETVRQFIDAYVRTGKANFEFRLYPLANPQYSTTAAKVAECVAAQDLGQFWDAHDLLFQFAASNNVSDMAGSIAGLLALDAAALNDCLDRSMQFLVDIHVGQMAGVSGTPAIRARDSEGELQVIYVGDQPQARGGLPFDVLAALAEDVSDVTIGAPERSLLNEDFLQDTSLLSATPCAPPCWQNITSGQTSMEEATAIITSIDALEIVQSSSDAFVFRSGDGAPCCQISSQDGKTVGSILLQLAPNMNVGQVIATRGEPKYVFGQPFSEAEANLMLYYPEQDMLLSAVVAGVDGQLEETSPVVAVVYATGEIFAAAFESAPLQAWQGYLSYREYTADDAER
;
A
#
# COMPACT_ATOMS: atom_id res chain seq x y z
N MET A 1 24.64 -3.36 -28.25
CA MET A 1 23.58 -4.18 -27.64
C MET A 1 23.74 -4.07 -26.14
N ASN A 2 22.91 -3.25 -25.51
CA ASN A 2 23.19 -1.82 -25.33
C ASN A 2 22.79 -1.42 -23.90
N ARG A 3 23.43 -0.37 -23.36
CA ARG A 3 23.19 0.44 -22.15
C ARG A 3 21.88 0.32 -21.32
N LEU A 4 20.78 -0.22 -21.85
CA LEU A 4 19.51 -0.46 -21.16
C LEU A 4 19.61 -1.54 -20.06
N ILE A 5 20.46 -2.56 -20.24
CA ILE A 5 20.71 -3.59 -19.20
C ILE A 5 21.56 -3.04 -18.04
N ARG A 6 22.35 -1.99 -18.29
CA ARG A 6 23.25 -1.37 -17.29
C ARG A 6 22.53 -0.45 -16.28
N ILE A 7 21.33 0.02 -16.60
CA ILE A 7 20.50 0.83 -15.68
C ILE A 7 19.53 -0.06 -14.91
N ALA A 8 19.11 -1.18 -15.49
CA ALA A 8 18.12 -2.10 -14.89
C ALA A 8 18.65 -2.87 -13.67
N VAL A 9 19.91 -3.31 -13.65
CA VAL A 9 20.41 -4.21 -12.58
C VAL A 9 20.81 -3.44 -11.29
N ILE A 10 21.28 -2.20 -11.41
CA ILE A 10 21.60 -1.35 -10.26
C ILE A 10 20.33 -0.66 -9.71
N ALA A 11 19.33 -0.36 -10.56
CA ALA A 11 18.03 0.13 -10.11
C ALA A 11 17.20 -0.95 -9.39
N VAL A 12 17.31 -2.23 -9.80
CA VAL A 12 16.56 -3.34 -9.16
C VAL A 12 17.07 -3.68 -7.75
N LEU A 13 18.33 -3.39 -7.42
CA LEU A 13 18.86 -3.54 -6.06
C LEU A 13 18.53 -2.34 -5.14
N PHE A 14 18.17 -1.18 -5.70
CA PHE A 14 17.95 0.08 -4.98
C PHE A 14 16.47 0.31 -4.59
N VAL A 15 15.53 -0.35 -5.26
CA VAL A 15 14.08 -0.13 -5.08
C VAL A 15 13.51 -0.77 -3.80
N MET A 16 14.21 -1.71 -3.15
CA MET A 16 13.58 -2.57 -2.12
C MET A 16 13.87 -2.22 -0.65
N GLN A 17 14.91 -1.44 -0.31
CA GLN A 17 15.23 -1.18 1.10
C GLN A 17 14.33 -0.17 1.83
N THR A 18 13.55 0.66 1.12
CA THR A 18 12.83 1.79 1.73
C THR A 18 11.34 1.58 2.01
N TRP A 19 10.78 0.38 1.81
CA TRP A 19 9.32 0.21 1.69
C TRP A 19 8.55 -0.22 2.96
N MET A 20 9.16 -0.46 4.13
CA MET A 20 8.50 -1.38 5.10
C MET A 20 8.51 -1.07 6.61
N ILE A 21 8.80 0.14 7.07
CA ILE A 21 8.82 0.43 8.53
C ILE A 21 7.50 1.03 9.02
N HIS A 22 6.34 0.38 8.85
CA HIS A 22 5.09 1.02 9.30
C HIS A 22 3.95 0.14 9.83
N SER A 23 4.20 -1.00 10.49
CA SER A 23 3.14 -1.63 11.30
C SER A 23 3.65 -2.58 12.37
N GLN A 24 4.08 -2.03 13.51
CA GLN A 24 4.21 -2.79 14.76
C GLN A 24 3.16 -2.31 15.76
N GLU A 25 2.20 -3.17 16.05
CA GLU A 25 1.67 -3.52 17.39
C GLU A 25 0.41 -4.35 17.17
N ASN A 26 0.18 -5.36 18.02
CA ASN A 26 -1.08 -6.10 18.10
C ASN A 26 -2.15 -5.22 18.79
N ASP A 27 -2.19 -3.96 18.40
CA ASP A 27 -3.15 -2.98 18.83
C ASP A 27 -4.45 -3.31 18.13
N ASP A 28 -5.53 -3.41 18.90
CA ASP A 28 -6.88 -3.34 18.34
C ASP A 28 -6.87 -2.11 17.42
N PRO A 29 -6.95 -2.29 16.09
CA PRO A 29 -6.80 -1.16 15.18
C PRO A 29 -7.89 -0.12 15.48
N TYR A 30 -9.03 -0.59 16.00
CA TYR A 30 -10.19 0.22 16.37
C TYR A 30 -10.11 0.83 17.77
N ALA A 31 -9.00 0.68 18.51
CA ALA A 31 -8.86 1.12 19.90
C ALA A 31 -9.12 2.63 20.08
N ASP A 32 -8.71 3.43 19.11
CA ASP A 32 -8.86 4.89 19.13
C ASP A 32 -10.21 5.37 18.57
N ILE A 33 -11.03 4.47 18.03
CA ILE A 33 -12.34 4.83 17.48
C ILE A 33 -13.42 4.54 18.54
N PRO A 34 -14.30 5.51 18.88
CA PRO A 34 -15.36 5.30 19.85
C PRO A 34 -16.26 4.12 19.50
N GLN A 35 -16.47 3.21 20.45
CA GLN A 35 -17.32 2.02 20.27
C GLN A 35 -18.54 2.10 21.17
N SER A 36 -19.70 1.71 20.65
CA SER A 36 -20.95 1.69 21.42
C SER A 36 -21.91 0.61 20.93
N ARG A 37 -23.05 0.45 21.64
CA ARG A 37 -24.14 -0.40 21.20
C ARG A 37 -25.43 0.38 21.07
N THR A 38 -26.27 0.01 20.12
CA THR A 38 -27.65 0.51 20.03
C THR A 38 -28.48 0.01 21.22
N THR A 39 -29.67 0.59 21.41
CA THR A 39 -30.59 0.15 22.48
C THR A 39 -31.03 -1.31 22.35
N ASP A 40 -31.03 -1.85 21.12
CA ASP A 40 -31.34 -3.24 20.82
C ASP A 40 -30.08 -4.13 20.69
N GLY A 41 -28.89 -3.61 20.98
CA GLY A 41 -27.66 -4.37 21.18
C GLY A 41 -26.73 -4.52 19.97
N ALA A 42 -27.07 -3.92 18.82
CA ALA A 42 -26.21 -3.88 17.63
C ALA A 42 -24.95 -3.04 17.86
N PHE A 43 -23.90 -3.34 17.12
CA PHE A 43 -22.56 -2.81 17.35
C PHE A 43 -22.33 -1.56 16.52
N VAL A 44 -21.83 -0.50 17.14
CA VAL A 44 -21.62 0.80 16.51
C VAL A 44 -20.19 1.26 16.72
N LEU A 45 -19.57 1.74 15.64
CA LEU A 45 -18.24 2.32 15.59
C LEU A 45 -18.34 3.79 15.17
N GLY A 46 -17.57 4.65 15.84
CA GLY A 46 -17.53 6.11 15.66
C GLY A 46 -18.48 6.88 16.57
N ASP A 47 -18.14 8.15 16.81
CA ASP A 47 -18.99 9.10 17.53
C ASP A 47 -20.26 9.45 16.74
N PRO A 48 -21.37 9.88 17.41
CA PRO A 48 -22.57 10.33 16.73
C PRO A 48 -22.28 11.38 15.65
N ALA A 49 -22.50 10.99 14.39
CA ALA A 49 -22.20 11.79 13.21
C ALA A 49 -23.46 12.13 12.42
N GLY A 50 -23.33 13.05 11.46
CA GLY A 50 -24.43 13.43 10.56
C GLY A 50 -24.84 12.31 9.60
N VAL A 51 -24.02 11.27 9.46
CA VAL A 51 -24.27 10.12 8.58
C VAL A 51 -23.93 8.82 9.30
N LYS A 52 -24.79 7.81 9.15
CA LYS A 52 -24.57 6.45 9.66
C LYS A 52 -24.82 5.43 8.55
N ILE A 53 -23.88 4.51 8.37
CA ILE A 53 -24.07 3.32 7.52
C ILE A 53 -24.44 2.14 8.41
N ILE A 54 -25.47 1.40 8.03
CA ILE A 54 -25.91 0.18 8.70
C ILE A 54 -25.70 -1.00 7.76
N GLU A 55 -24.90 -1.98 8.15
CA GLU A 55 -24.70 -3.21 7.38
C GLU A 55 -25.38 -4.40 8.06
N PHE A 56 -26.21 -5.12 7.30
CA PHE A 56 -26.68 -6.46 7.65
C PHE A 56 -25.83 -7.49 6.91
N SER A 57 -25.07 -8.28 7.66
CA SER A 57 -24.02 -9.12 7.10
C SER A 57 -24.01 -10.53 7.69
N ASP A 58 -23.39 -11.45 6.96
CA ASP A 58 -23.19 -12.84 7.32
C ASP A 58 -21.75 -13.22 7.01
N PHE A 59 -21.00 -13.68 8.01
CA PHE A 59 -19.59 -14.06 7.85
C PHE A 59 -19.36 -15.14 6.79
N LEU A 60 -20.33 -16.04 6.60
CA LEU A 60 -20.26 -17.11 5.59
C LEU A 60 -20.67 -16.65 4.19
N CYS A 61 -21.15 -15.42 4.03
CA CYS A 61 -21.53 -14.89 2.73
C CYS A 61 -20.32 -14.40 1.95
N THR A 62 -20.02 -15.06 0.83
CA THR A 62 -18.95 -14.66 -0.10
C THR A 62 -19.09 -13.21 -0.57
N SER A 63 -20.32 -12.72 -0.78
CA SER A 63 -20.53 -11.32 -1.15
C SER A 63 -20.19 -10.35 -0.02
N CYS A 64 -20.37 -10.75 1.25
CA CYS A 64 -19.98 -9.94 2.41
C CYS A 64 -18.46 -9.92 2.55
N GLN A 65 -17.81 -11.08 2.41
CA GLN A 65 -16.35 -11.19 2.41
C GLN A 65 -15.71 -10.31 1.33
N ASN A 66 -16.26 -10.32 0.11
CA ASN A 66 -15.79 -9.44 -0.98
C ASN A 66 -16.07 -7.95 -0.72
N TYR A 67 -16.96 -7.63 0.21
CA TYR A 67 -17.34 -6.27 0.58
C TYR A 67 -16.54 -5.74 1.78
N GLU A 68 -15.91 -6.61 2.55
CA GLU A 68 -15.14 -6.25 3.74
C GLU A 68 -14.07 -5.19 3.43
N PRO A 69 -13.25 -5.27 2.36
CA PRO A 69 -12.26 -4.23 2.09
C PRO A 69 -12.88 -2.85 1.81
N VAL A 70 -14.11 -2.82 1.29
CA VAL A 70 -14.88 -1.60 1.05
C VAL A 70 -15.41 -1.01 2.36
N ILE A 71 -15.90 -1.86 3.27
CA ILE A 71 -16.34 -1.46 4.61
C ILE A 71 -15.16 -0.95 5.44
N SER A 72 -14.04 -1.68 5.43
CA SER A 72 -12.80 -1.31 6.11
C SER A 72 -12.32 0.06 5.63
N SER A 73 -12.28 0.28 4.31
CA SER A 73 -11.93 1.59 3.74
C SER A 73 -12.88 2.70 4.20
N PHE A 74 -14.20 2.44 4.26
CA PHE A 74 -15.17 3.40 4.79
C PHE A 74 -14.94 3.73 6.27
N ILE A 75 -14.64 2.73 7.09
CA ILE A 75 -14.34 2.92 8.51
C ILE A 75 -13.13 3.84 8.68
N TRP A 76 -12.02 3.54 8.00
CA TRP A 76 -10.80 4.32 8.15
C TRP A 76 -10.90 5.73 7.58
N ASP A 77 -11.62 5.91 6.48
CA ASP A 77 -11.74 7.23 5.86
C ASP A 77 -12.72 8.16 6.60
N PHE A 78 -13.85 7.63 7.07
CA PHE A 78 -14.97 8.44 7.53
C PHE A 78 -15.34 8.22 8.99
N VAL A 79 -15.22 6.99 9.50
CA VAL A 79 -15.60 6.69 10.89
C VAL A 79 -14.48 7.09 11.85
N ALA A 80 -13.23 6.73 11.52
CA ALA A 80 -12.05 7.10 12.30
C ALA A 80 -11.83 8.62 12.35
N SER A 81 -12.19 9.34 11.26
CA SER A 81 -12.11 10.80 11.20
C SER A 81 -13.31 11.53 11.83
N GLY A 82 -14.29 10.80 12.39
CA GLY A 82 -15.47 11.35 13.04
C GLY A 82 -16.54 11.91 12.09
N GLN A 83 -16.43 11.64 10.79
CA GLN A 83 -17.36 12.13 9.76
C GLN A 83 -18.61 11.25 9.61
N ALA A 84 -18.54 9.98 10.01
CA ALA A 84 -19.64 9.02 9.94
C ALA A 84 -19.64 8.02 11.10
N GLN A 85 -20.75 7.30 11.25
CA GLN A 85 -20.85 6.10 12.08
C GLN A 85 -21.02 4.85 11.22
N PHE A 86 -20.51 3.74 11.72
CA PHE A 86 -20.80 2.42 11.17
C PHE A 86 -21.55 1.56 12.18
N GLU A 87 -22.65 0.96 11.77
CA GLU A 87 -23.46 0.05 12.59
C GLU A 87 -23.49 -1.32 11.92
N TYR A 88 -22.97 -2.34 12.60
CA TYR A 88 -22.97 -3.70 12.11
C TYR A 88 -24.08 -4.52 12.77
N ARG A 89 -24.77 -5.30 11.95
CA ARG A 89 -25.88 -6.16 12.34
C ARG A 89 -25.75 -7.55 11.75
N PHE A 90 -25.88 -8.56 12.59
CA PHE A 90 -25.84 -9.95 12.15
C PHE A 90 -27.10 -10.33 11.36
N PHE A 91 -26.93 -10.96 10.21
CA PHE A 91 -28.03 -11.46 9.39
C PHE A 91 -27.71 -12.86 8.83
N PRO A 92 -27.65 -13.90 9.69
CA PRO A 92 -27.20 -15.25 9.30
C PRO A 92 -28.21 -15.93 8.36
N VAL A 93 -27.90 -15.96 7.06
CA VAL A 93 -28.77 -16.46 5.99
C VAL A 93 -28.12 -17.47 5.06
N VAL A 94 -26.81 -17.67 5.12
CA VAL A 94 -26.09 -18.61 4.24
C VAL A 94 -26.25 -20.04 4.72
N ASP A 95 -25.79 -20.32 5.94
CA ASP A 95 -25.95 -21.62 6.61
C ASP A 95 -26.69 -21.46 7.95
N PRO A 96 -27.77 -22.23 8.20
CA PRO A 96 -28.62 -22.02 9.36
C PRO A 96 -27.94 -22.27 10.72
N GLU A 97 -26.85 -23.03 10.77
CA GLU A 97 -26.16 -23.36 12.02
C GLU A 97 -24.81 -22.65 12.12
N LEU A 98 -24.00 -22.69 11.06
CA LEU A 98 -22.65 -22.10 11.08
C LEU A 98 -22.67 -20.56 11.03
N SER A 99 -23.64 -19.96 10.34
CA SER A 99 -23.76 -18.49 10.32
C SER A 99 -24.24 -17.94 11.66
N LYS A 100 -25.08 -18.70 12.38
CA LYS A 100 -25.45 -18.36 13.76
C LYS A 100 -24.28 -18.56 14.70
N LEU A 101 -23.55 -19.67 14.56
CA LEU A 101 -22.38 -19.95 15.40
C LEU A 101 -21.31 -18.85 15.27
N SER A 102 -20.94 -18.47 14.04
CA SER A 102 -19.96 -17.40 13.81
C SER A 102 -20.42 -16.06 14.41
N ALA A 103 -21.68 -15.66 14.19
CA ALA A 103 -22.25 -14.47 14.82
C ALA A 103 -22.22 -14.53 16.36
N SER A 104 -22.63 -15.67 16.93
CA SER A 104 -22.61 -15.91 18.37
C SER A 104 -21.21 -15.86 18.97
N LEU A 105 -20.19 -16.35 18.27
CA LEU A 105 -18.80 -16.30 18.74
C LEU A 105 -18.27 -14.86 18.74
N VAL A 106 -18.54 -14.09 17.69
CA VAL A 106 -18.13 -12.67 17.61
C VAL A 106 -18.86 -11.82 18.67
N GLU A 107 -20.16 -12.04 18.88
CA GLU A 107 -20.92 -11.40 19.97
C GLU A 107 -20.31 -11.70 21.35
N CYS A 108 -19.90 -12.95 21.54
CA CYS A 108 -19.38 -13.43 22.80
C CYS A 108 -17.94 -13.02 23.08
N ALA A 109 -17.13 -12.75 22.06
CA ALA A 109 -15.82 -12.15 22.21
C ALA A 109 -15.92 -10.81 22.96
N ASP A 110 -16.83 -9.92 22.52
CA ASP A 110 -17.10 -8.64 23.19
C ASP A 110 -17.75 -8.81 24.56
N THR A 111 -18.60 -9.82 24.72
CA THR A 111 -19.26 -10.10 26.01
C THR A 111 -18.23 -10.53 27.08
N LEU A 112 -17.24 -11.33 26.69
CA LEU A 112 -16.19 -11.80 27.58
C LEU A 112 -15.11 -10.72 27.81
N GLN A 113 -14.84 -9.92 26.78
CA GLN A 113 -13.87 -8.83 26.81
C GLN A 113 -14.43 -7.61 26.06
N PRO A 114 -15.03 -6.64 26.76
CA PRO A 114 -15.62 -5.46 26.13
C PRO A 114 -14.61 -4.69 25.27
N GLY A 115 -15.03 -4.32 24.06
CA GLY A 115 -14.19 -3.65 23.05
C GLY A 115 -13.61 -4.60 22.01
N LEU A 116 -13.71 -5.92 22.22
CA LEU A 116 -13.11 -6.90 21.30
C LEU A 116 -13.94 -7.17 20.04
N PHE A 117 -15.14 -6.58 19.92
CA PHE A 117 -16.08 -6.90 18.84
C PHE A 117 -15.46 -6.72 17.44
N TRP A 118 -14.83 -5.58 17.17
CA TRP A 118 -14.39 -5.24 15.81
C TRP A 118 -13.15 -6.04 15.39
N GLN A 119 -12.24 -6.31 16.33
CA GLN A 119 -11.15 -7.25 16.11
C GLN A 119 -11.68 -8.67 15.86
N ALA A 120 -12.65 -9.12 16.66
CA ALA A 120 -13.30 -10.42 16.50
C ALA A 120 -14.07 -10.55 15.18
N HIS A 121 -14.69 -9.46 14.73
CA HIS A 121 -15.40 -9.35 13.46
C HIS A 121 -14.47 -9.58 12.27
N ASP A 122 -13.35 -8.87 12.20
CA ASP A 122 -12.40 -8.96 11.08
C ASP A 122 -11.74 -10.33 11.03
N LEU A 123 -11.31 -10.82 12.19
CA LEU A 123 -10.75 -12.16 12.32
C LEU A 123 -11.74 -13.24 11.84
N MET A 124 -13.03 -13.10 12.14
CA MET A 124 -14.03 -14.07 11.69
C MET A 124 -14.15 -14.07 10.16
N PHE A 125 -14.18 -12.91 9.50
CA PHE A 125 -14.16 -12.84 8.04
C PHE A 125 -12.89 -13.43 7.44
N GLN A 126 -11.73 -13.17 8.04
CA GLN A 126 -10.45 -13.74 7.63
C GLN A 126 -10.46 -15.27 7.77
N MET A 127 -10.88 -15.81 8.91
CA MET A 127 -10.92 -17.25 9.16
C MET A 127 -11.88 -17.97 8.20
N VAL A 128 -13.06 -17.40 7.97
CA VAL A 128 -14.06 -18.01 7.07
C VAL A 128 -13.56 -18.02 5.62
N SER A 129 -12.88 -16.95 5.18
CA SER A 129 -12.40 -16.82 3.79
C SER A 129 -11.15 -17.64 3.49
N SER A 130 -10.23 -17.80 4.46
CA SER A 130 -8.94 -18.46 4.27
C SER A 130 -8.94 -19.96 4.58
N MET A 131 -9.60 -20.37 5.68
CA MET A 131 -9.47 -21.73 6.23
C MET A 131 -10.76 -22.54 6.10
N GLY A 132 -11.88 -21.87 5.83
CA GLY A 132 -13.22 -22.46 5.90
C GLY A 132 -13.68 -22.60 7.35
N PHE A 133 -14.98 -22.41 7.59
CA PHE A 133 -15.53 -22.36 8.94
C PHE A 133 -16.31 -23.63 9.30
N THR A 134 -16.01 -24.20 10.46
CA THR A 134 -16.66 -25.42 10.97
C THR A 134 -17.09 -25.24 12.42
N ALA A 135 -17.87 -26.19 12.95
CA ALA A 135 -18.25 -26.19 14.35
C ALA A 135 -17.07 -26.28 15.33
N GLN A 136 -15.86 -26.66 14.88
CA GLN A 136 -14.67 -26.74 15.72
C GLN A 136 -13.78 -25.48 15.63
N SER A 137 -14.02 -24.61 14.64
CA SER A 137 -13.22 -23.41 14.37
C SER A 137 -13.26 -22.38 15.52
N TYR A 138 -14.16 -22.57 16.50
CA TYR A 138 -14.17 -21.73 17.70
C TYR A 138 -12.91 -21.86 18.58
N LEU A 139 -12.18 -22.98 18.50
CA LEU A 139 -10.92 -23.15 19.24
C LEU A 139 -9.86 -22.20 18.71
N ASP A 140 -9.64 -22.22 17.39
CA ASP A 140 -8.66 -21.37 16.72
C ASP A 140 -9.05 -19.89 16.86
N PHE A 141 -10.35 -19.58 16.77
CA PHE A 141 -10.88 -18.23 16.96
C PHE A 141 -10.67 -17.73 18.40
N ALA A 142 -10.88 -18.59 19.40
CA ALA A 142 -10.63 -18.23 20.80
C ALA A 142 -9.14 -18.02 21.09
N GLU A 143 -8.28 -18.88 20.53
CA GLU A 143 -6.82 -18.77 20.66
C GLU A 143 -6.30 -17.47 20.05
N ALA A 144 -6.74 -17.13 18.83
CA ALA A 144 -6.33 -15.91 18.14
C ALA A 144 -6.75 -14.63 18.88
N LEU A 145 -7.94 -14.61 19.50
CA LEU A 145 -8.41 -13.49 20.32
C LEU A 145 -7.93 -13.53 21.78
N GLN A 146 -7.17 -14.57 22.16
CA GLN A 146 -6.73 -14.80 23.53
C GLN A 146 -7.87 -14.84 24.57
N VAL A 147 -9.04 -15.36 24.16
CA VAL A 147 -10.21 -15.56 25.04
C VAL A 147 -10.36 -17.03 25.43
N ASP A 148 -10.95 -17.30 26.59
CA ASP A 148 -11.16 -18.68 27.06
C ASP A 148 -12.17 -19.42 26.16
N ALA A 149 -11.72 -20.50 25.51
CA ALA A 149 -12.51 -21.22 24.53
C ALA A 149 -13.77 -21.90 25.11
N GLU A 150 -13.71 -22.35 26.37
CA GLU A 150 -14.85 -22.98 27.04
C GLU A 150 -15.92 -21.93 27.38
N ALA A 151 -15.50 -20.79 27.95
CA ALA A 151 -16.36 -19.65 28.22
C ALA A 151 -16.96 -19.07 26.93
N LEU A 152 -16.18 -19.01 25.85
CA LEU A 152 -16.63 -18.53 24.55
C LEU A 152 -17.70 -19.46 23.97
N SER A 153 -17.47 -20.78 24.00
CA SER A 153 -18.45 -21.76 23.55
C SER A 153 -19.72 -21.76 24.40
N ASP A 154 -19.60 -21.64 25.73
CA ASP A 154 -20.76 -21.57 26.62
C ASP A 154 -21.58 -20.30 26.39
N CYS A 155 -20.92 -19.16 26.21
CA CYS A 155 -21.56 -17.91 25.83
C CYS A 155 -22.27 -18.04 24.48
N ALA A 156 -21.58 -18.55 23.46
CA ALA A 156 -22.12 -18.65 22.10
C ALA A 156 -23.37 -19.53 22.02
N SER A 157 -23.50 -20.52 22.91
CA SER A 157 -24.70 -21.37 23.04
C SER A 157 -25.95 -20.63 23.54
N ARG A 158 -25.77 -19.46 24.17
CA ARG A 158 -26.81 -18.61 24.75
C ARG A 158 -26.93 -17.24 24.08
N ALA A 159 -25.99 -16.90 23.20
CA ALA A 159 -25.96 -15.68 22.41
C ALA A 159 -27.21 -15.56 21.53
N GLY A 160 -27.63 -14.33 21.29
CA GLY A 160 -28.94 -14.07 20.69
C GLY A 160 -29.04 -12.77 19.90
N GLN A 161 -27.96 -11.98 19.81
CA GLN A 161 -27.99 -10.71 19.08
C GLN A 161 -28.36 -10.94 17.61
N TYR A 162 -27.89 -12.03 17.00
CA TYR A 162 -28.25 -12.38 15.63
C TYR A 162 -29.75 -12.54 15.39
N SER A 163 -30.51 -12.97 16.41
CA SER A 163 -31.97 -13.10 16.29
C SER A 163 -32.67 -11.75 16.36
N ILE A 164 -32.15 -10.83 17.17
CA ILE A 164 -32.65 -9.46 17.29
C ILE A 164 -32.38 -8.70 15.99
N ASP A 165 -31.13 -8.75 15.52
CA ASP A 165 -30.70 -8.09 14.30
C ASP A 165 -31.42 -8.64 13.06
N ALA A 166 -31.58 -9.97 12.95
CA ALA A 166 -32.32 -10.57 11.84
C ALA A 166 -33.80 -10.18 11.84
N ALA A 167 -34.45 -10.09 13.01
CA ALA A 167 -35.83 -9.62 13.11
C ALA A 167 -35.97 -8.15 12.70
N TYR A 168 -35.02 -7.31 13.11
CA TYR A 168 -34.98 -5.90 12.72
C TYR A 168 -34.74 -5.75 11.20
N GLY A 169 -33.75 -6.44 10.64
CA GLY A 169 -33.48 -6.44 9.20
C GLY A 169 -34.68 -6.93 8.39
N ALA A 170 -35.37 -7.99 8.83
CA ALA A 170 -36.58 -8.47 8.18
C ALA A 170 -37.71 -7.41 8.17
N SER A 171 -37.82 -6.61 9.25
CA SER A 171 -38.79 -5.50 9.30
C SER A 171 -38.49 -4.38 8.30
N LEU A 172 -37.22 -4.24 7.90
CA LEU A 172 -36.74 -3.31 6.86
C LEU A 172 -36.77 -3.92 5.45
N GLY A 173 -37.20 -5.18 5.32
CA GLY A 173 -37.24 -5.89 4.03
C GLY A 173 -35.91 -6.51 3.60
N VAL A 174 -34.93 -6.62 4.50
CA VAL A 174 -33.67 -7.34 4.24
C VAL A 174 -33.98 -8.80 3.99
N SER A 175 -33.45 -9.33 2.88
CA SER A 175 -33.66 -10.71 2.45
C SER A 175 -32.39 -11.39 1.92
N ARG A 176 -31.25 -10.69 1.97
CA ARG A 176 -29.94 -11.14 1.48
C ARG A 176 -28.83 -10.36 2.16
N THR A 177 -27.61 -10.89 2.13
CA THR A 177 -26.41 -10.23 2.66
C THR A 177 -25.34 -10.04 1.57
N PRO A 178 -24.50 -8.99 1.66
CA PRO A 178 -24.68 -7.87 2.59
C PRO A 178 -25.93 -7.08 2.17
N SER A 179 -26.54 -6.35 3.10
CA SER A 179 -27.54 -5.33 2.81
C SER A 179 -27.18 -4.08 3.59
N LEU A 180 -26.94 -2.99 2.87
CA LEU A 180 -26.55 -1.73 3.50
C LEU A 180 -27.70 -0.73 3.48
N PHE A 181 -27.74 0.10 4.51
CA PHE A 181 -28.59 1.28 4.60
C PHE A 181 -27.73 2.49 4.98
N VAL A 182 -28.19 3.67 4.58
CA VAL A 182 -27.68 4.93 5.09
C VAL A 182 -28.76 5.67 5.87
N GLN A 183 -28.33 6.35 6.91
CA GLN A 183 -29.12 7.29 7.69
C GLN A 183 -28.41 8.64 7.75
N TYR A 184 -29.13 9.73 7.50
CA TYR A 184 -28.63 11.09 7.69
C TYR A 184 -29.29 11.74 8.91
N GLY A 185 -28.54 12.01 9.98
CA GLY A 185 -29.11 12.45 11.26
C GLY A 185 -30.28 11.56 11.70
N ASP A 186 -31.43 12.15 12.01
CA ASP A 186 -32.65 11.43 12.43
C ASP A 186 -33.57 11.02 11.26
N SER A 187 -33.06 10.99 10.02
CA SER A 187 -33.86 10.61 8.84
C SER A 187 -34.21 9.12 8.79
N GLU A 188 -35.14 8.77 7.90
CA GLU A 188 -35.47 7.37 7.60
C GLU A 188 -34.28 6.64 6.97
N LEU A 189 -34.17 5.33 7.23
CA LEU A 189 -33.15 4.49 6.61
C LEU A 189 -33.40 4.34 5.12
N LEU A 190 -32.41 4.69 4.31
CA LEU A 190 -32.45 4.53 2.86
C LEU A 190 -31.61 3.31 2.45
N PRO A 191 -32.18 2.34 1.73
CA PRO A 191 -31.42 1.17 1.29
C PRO A 191 -30.38 1.56 0.24
N ILE A 192 -29.16 1.06 0.40
CA ILE A 192 -28.09 1.17 -0.59
C ILE A 192 -28.22 -0.02 -1.53
N ALA A 193 -28.57 0.25 -2.79
CA ALA A 193 -28.77 -0.81 -3.78
C ALA A 193 -27.45 -1.46 -4.20
N LEU A 194 -27.13 -2.61 -3.61
CA LEU A 194 -26.03 -3.48 -4.05
C LEU A 194 -26.38 -4.20 -5.38
N ARG A 195 -25.56 -4.03 -6.41
CA ARG A 195 -25.67 -4.64 -7.77
C ARG A 195 -24.29 -4.86 -8.41
N LEU A 196 -23.53 -5.89 -8.00
CA LEU A 196 -22.10 -6.00 -8.37
C LEU A 196 -21.90 -5.89 -9.90
N PRO A 197 -20.85 -5.18 -10.39
CA PRO A 197 -19.61 -4.83 -9.67
C PRO A 197 -19.18 -3.34 -9.78
N GLU A 198 -19.72 -2.41 -8.96
CA GLU A 198 -19.31 -0.97 -8.94
C GLU A 198 -19.56 -0.24 -7.58
N HIS A 199 -19.21 -0.82 -6.42
CA HIS A 199 -19.91 -0.44 -5.15
C HIS A 199 -19.22 0.37 -4.07
N TYR A 200 -17.98 0.81 -4.24
CA TYR A 200 -17.49 1.92 -3.41
C TYR A 200 -18.22 3.25 -3.73
N PRO A 201 -18.47 3.61 -5.02
CA PRO A 201 -19.29 4.77 -5.36
C PRO A 201 -20.70 4.76 -4.76
N ALA A 202 -21.29 3.59 -4.48
CA ALA A 202 -22.64 3.49 -3.93
C ALA A 202 -22.72 3.88 -2.45
N ILE A 203 -21.73 3.48 -1.63
CA ILE A 203 -21.61 3.91 -0.23
C ILE A 203 -21.29 5.40 -0.21
N VAL A 204 -20.28 5.84 -0.96
CA VAL A 204 -19.91 7.26 -1.10
C VAL A 204 -21.08 8.13 -1.57
N ASN A 205 -21.85 7.69 -2.56
CA ASN A 205 -23.06 8.39 -3.02
C ASN A 205 -24.16 8.40 -1.95
N ALA A 206 -24.22 7.38 -1.10
CA ALA A 206 -25.12 7.32 0.05
C ALA A 206 -24.65 8.19 1.21
N LEU A 207 -23.37 8.58 1.29
CA LEU A 207 -22.87 9.57 2.26
C LEU A 207 -23.09 11.03 1.79
N ARG A 208 -23.40 11.22 0.50
CA ARG A 208 -23.68 12.54 -0.09
C ARG A 208 -24.89 13.17 0.59
N PRO A 209 -24.85 14.42 1.11
CA PRO A 209 -26.08 15.14 1.44
C PRO A 209 -27.00 15.11 0.22
N GLN A 210 -28.28 14.73 0.39
CA GLN A 210 -29.29 14.66 -0.69
C GLN A 210 -29.52 16.04 -1.33
N THR A 211 -28.55 16.47 -2.12
CA THR A 211 -28.63 17.50 -3.14
C THR A 211 -28.38 16.75 -4.45
N SER A 212 -29.37 16.84 -5.32
CA SER A 212 -29.69 15.94 -6.43
C SER A 212 -28.71 15.89 -7.61
N ASP A 213 -27.43 16.18 -7.43
CA ASP A 213 -26.47 16.12 -8.53
C ASP A 213 -25.66 14.81 -8.50
N PRO A 214 -25.30 14.20 -9.63
CA PRO A 214 -24.23 13.19 -9.67
C PRO A 214 -22.89 13.81 -9.21
N VAL A 215 -21.86 13.01 -8.95
CA VAL A 215 -20.47 13.53 -8.91
C VAL A 215 -20.19 14.08 -10.29
N THR A 216 -20.48 15.37 -10.46
CA THR A 216 -20.08 16.12 -11.64
C THR A 216 -18.68 16.55 -11.32
N ILE A 217 -17.68 15.77 -11.75
CA ILE A 217 -16.30 16.29 -11.82
C ILE A 217 -16.40 17.52 -12.72
N ARG A 218 -16.31 18.69 -12.10
CA ARG A 218 -16.43 19.95 -12.81
C ARG A 218 -15.08 20.23 -13.43
N PHE A 219 -15.07 20.44 -14.74
CA PHE A 219 -13.87 20.92 -15.42
C PHE A 219 -13.31 22.15 -14.72
N GLY A 220 -12.03 22.08 -14.35
CA GLY A 220 -11.28 23.27 -13.97
C GLY A 220 -11.17 24.24 -15.13
N ASP A 221 -11.16 25.54 -14.84
CA ASP A 221 -10.75 26.54 -15.83
C ASP A 221 -9.23 26.74 -15.75
N TYR A 222 -8.48 26.00 -16.57
CA TYR A 222 -7.02 26.09 -16.60
C TYR A 222 -6.51 27.26 -17.45
N THR A 223 -7.40 28.09 -18.00
CA THR A 223 -7.02 29.21 -18.87
C THR A 223 -6.08 30.17 -18.15
N GLY A 224 -4.91 30.41 -18.75
CA GLY A 224 -3.92 31.35 -18.25
C GLY A 224 -3.03 30.81 -17.13
N LEU A 225 -3.22 29.55 -16.69
CA LEU A 225 -2.27 28.88 -15.81
C LEU A 225 -1.14 28.26 -16.63
N SER A 226 0.08 28.37 -16.13
CA SER A 226 1.24 27.71 -16.74
C SER A 226 1.19 26.21 -16.45
N THR A 227 1.53 25.40 -17.45
CA THR A 227 1.70 23.95 -17.33
C THR A 227 3.09 23.58 -17.77
N PHE A 228 3.81 22.81 -16.96
CA PHE A 228 5.16 22.37 -17.26
C PHE A 228 5.44 20.97 -16.73
N ARG A 229 6.55 20.40 -17.18
CA ARG A 229 7.03 19.08 -16.76
C ARG A 229 8.28 19.24 -15.90
N ARG A 230 8.36 18.49 -14.79
CA ARG A 230 9.63 18.36 -14.05
C ARG A 230 10.61 17.48 -14.79
N SER A 231 11.87 17.49 -14.34
CA SER A 231 12.96 16.68 -14.92
C SER A 231 12.69 15.17 -14.88
N ASP A 232 11.94 14.72 -13.89
CA ASP A 232 11.49 13.33 -13.73
C ASP A 232 10.12 13.07 -14.39
N GLY A 233 9.55 14.06 -15.09
CA GLY A 233 8.30 13.92 -15.82
C GLY A 233 7.03 14.12 -14.99
N ALA A 234 7.08 14.71 -13.79
CA ALA A 234 5.86 15.17 -13.12
C ALA A 234 5.07 16.17 -13.98
N PHE A 235 3.75 16.18 -13.88
CA PHE A 235 2.91 17.24 -14.47
C PHE A 235 2.65 18.32 -13.42
N VAL A 236 2.97 19.57 -13.73
CA VAL A 236 2.82 20.69 -12.79
C VAL A 236 1.96 21.79 -13.40
N LEU A 237 1.01 22.28 -12.61
CA LEU A 237 0.16 23.44 -12.87
C LEU A 237 0.54 24.57 -11.92
N GLY A 238 0.76 25.76 -12.47
CA GLY A 238 1.04 26.97 -11.70
C GLY A 238 2.33 27.69 -12.12
N ASP A 239 2.75 28.64 -11.30
CA ASP A 239 3.95 29.45 -11.50
C ASP A 239 5.21 28.66 -11.09
N PRO A 240 6.19 28.43 -11.99
CA PRO A 240 7.46 27.78 -11.65
C PRO A 240 8.20 28.39 -10.45
N ASP A 241 7.95 29.68 -10.16
CA ASP A 241 8.57 30.41 -9.04
C ASP A 241 7.72 30.37 -7.74
N ALA A 242 6.58 29.66 -7.72
CA ALA A 242 5.75 29.53 -6.52
C ALA A 242 6.51 28.82 -5.37
N PRO A 243 6.39 29.31 -4.13
CA PRO A 243 7.21 28.84 -3.01
C PRO A 243 6.85 27.45 -2.47
N LEU A 244 5.68 26.93 -2.85
CA LEU A 244 5.16 25.64 -2.41
C LEU A 244 4.67 24.86 -3.62
N THR A 245 4.94 23.56 -3.66
CA THR A 245 4.26 22.64 -4.60
C THR A 245 3.55 21.56 -3.80
N ILE A 246 2.22 21.49 -3.91
CA ILE A 246 1.46 20.35 -3.41
C ILE A 246 1.53 19.24 -4.46
N VAL A 247 1.90 18.04 -4.05
CA VAL A 247 2.06 16.87 -4.91
C VAL A 247 0.98 15.85 -4.56
N ALA A 248 0.16 15.48 -5.55
CA ALA A 248 -0.87 14.46 -5.41
C ALA A 248 -0.49 13.22 -6.21
N PHE A 249 -0.39 12.09 -5.52
CA PHE A 249 -0.26 10.76 -6.12
C PHE A 249 -1.66 10.15 -6.21
N GLU A 250 -2.16 10.02 -7.43
CA GLU A 250 -3.55 9.66 -7.67
C GLU A 250 -3.72 8.65 -8.79
N ASP A 251 -4.87 7.97 -8.75
CA ASP A 251 -5.34 7.05 -9.77
C ASP A 251 -6.73 7.49 -10.23
N PHE A 252 -6.91 7.65 -11.54
CA PHE A 252 -8.20 8.02 -12.15
C PHE A 252 -9.35 7.08 -11.78
N PHE A 253 -9.08 5.78 -11.58
CA PHE A 253 -10.08 4.77 -11.18
C PHE A 253 -10.20 4.60 -9.67
N CYS A 254 -9.36 5.26 -8.87
CA CYS A 254 -9.52 5.27 -7.44
C CYS A 254 -10.74 6.14 -7.06
N PRO A 255 -11.78 5.58 -6.43
CA PRO A 255 -12.95 6.35 -6.04
C PRO A 255 -12.63 7.48 -5.04
N HIS A 256 -11.62 7.31 -4.19
CA HIS A 256 -11.17 8.34 -3.25
C HIS A 256 -10.53 9.52 -3.97
N CYS A 257 -9.77 9.28 -5.05
CA CYS A 257 -9.21 10.35 -5.88
C CYS A 257 -10.32 11.12 -6.61
N GLN A 258 -11.35 10.41 -7.10
CA GLN A 258 -12.53 11.03 -7.72
C GLN A 258 -13.27 11.97 -6.77
N LEU A 259 -13.35 11.64 -5.49
CA LEU A 259 -13.92 12.54 -4.47
C LEU A 259 -12.99 13.70 -4.16
N TYR A 260 -11.69 13.43 -4.09
CA TYR A 260 -10.67 14.40 -3.76
C TYR A 260 -10.50 15.49 -4.82
N ALA A 261 -10.88 15.21 -6.07
CA ALA A 261 -10.83 16.15 -7.19
C ALA A 261 -11.48 17.53 -6.88
N GLU A 262 -12.53 17.58 -6.05
CA GLU A 262 -13.16 18.84 -5.65
C GLU A 262 -12.26 19.65 -4.69
N THR A 263 -11.58 19.00 -3.74
CA THR A 263 -10.59 19.65 -2.86
C THR A 263 -9.41 20.17 -3.67
N VAL A 264 -8.91 19.37 -4.63
CA VAL A 264 -7.87 19.78 -5.57
C VAL A 264 -8.30 21.03 -6.35
N ARG A 265 -9.53 21.04 -6.87
CA ARG A 265 -10.07 22.20 -7.61
C ARG A 265 -10.13 23.45 -6.74
N GLN A 266 -10.63 23.34 -5.51
CA GLN A 266 -10.66 24.45 -4.55
C GLN A 266 -9.25 25.00 -4.27
N PHE A 267 -8.27 24.11 -4.10
CA PHE A 267 -6.87 24.48 -3.91
C PHE A 267 -6.29 25.20 -5.13
N ILE A 268 -6.54 24.68 -6.34
CA ILE A 268 -6.10 25.29 -7.60
C ILE A 268 -6.65 26.71 -7.73
N ASP A 269 -7.95 26.89 -7.50
CA ASP A 269 -8.60 28.19 -7.62
C ASP A 269 -8.12 29.21 -6.58
N ALA A 270 -7.86 28.77 -5.34
CA ALA A 270 -7.44 29.65 -4.24
C ALA A 270 -5.94 30.00 -4.28
N TYR A 271 -5.07 29.03 -4.55
CA TYR A 271 -3.62 29.18 -4.33
C TYR A 271 -2.79 29.03 -5.59
N VAL A 272 -3.14 28.12 -6.51
CA VAL A 272 -2.37 27.95 -7.76
C VAL A 272 -2.58 29.12 -8.69
N ARG A 273 -3.83 29.55 -8.87
CA ARG A 273 -4.16 30.71 -9.72
C ARG A 273 -3.57 32.03 -9.22
N THR A 274 -3.31 32.14 -7.92
CA THR A 274 -2.72 33.34 -7.32
C THR A 274 -1.19 33.32 -7.32
N GLY A 275 -0.55 32.24 -7.81
CA GLY A 275 0.90 32.06 -7.82
C GLY A 275 1.48 31.74 -6.43
N LYS A 276 0.63 31.45 -5.44
CA LYS A 276 1.07 31.11 -4.08
C LYS A 276 1.54 29.66 -3.97
N ALA A 277 1.05 28.77 -4.83
CA ALA A 277 1.44 27.38 -4.86
C ALA A 277 1.44 26.83 -6.28
N ASN A 278 2.06 25.68 -6.46
CA ASN A 278 1.90 24.80 -7.60
C ASN A 278 1.08 23.58 -7.19
N PHE A 279 0.40 22.97 -8.17
CA PHE A 279 -0.18 21.64 -8.04
C PHE A 279 0.55 20.68 -8.98
N GLU A 280 1.12 19.62 -8.42
CA GLU A 280 1.82 18.58 -9.14
C GLU A 280 1.00 17.28 -9.06
N PHE A 281 0.76 16.68 -10.22
CA PHE A 281 0.03 15.42 -10.34
C PHE A 281 0.98 14.28 -10.72
N ARG A 282 0.86 13.16 -10.02
CA ARG A 282 1.66 11.95 -10.19
C ARG A 282 0.77 10.76 -10.47
N LEU A 283 1.07 10.05 -11.56
CA LEU A 283 0.33 8.89 -12.02
C LEU A 283 0.63 7.69 -11.13
N TYR A 284 -0.33 7.28 -10.29
CA TYR A 284 -0.13 6.19 -9.32
C TYR A 284 -1.22 5.10 -9.44
N PRO A 285 -1.29 4.37 -10.57
CA PRO A 285 -2.40 3.49 -10.93
C PRO A 285 -2.46 2.19 -10.09
N LEU A 286 -3.08 2.24 -8.90
CA LEU A 286 -3.21 1.09 -7.99
C LEU A 286 -4.59 0.40 -8.01
N ALA A 287 -5.67 1.14 -8.29
CA ALA A 287 -7.04 0.71 -8.00
C ALA A 287 -7.57 -0.38 -8.94
N ASN A 288 -7.18 -0.36 -10.22
CA ASN A 288 -7.58 -1.36 -11.20
C ASN A 288 -6.42 -1.70 -12.15
N PRO A 289 -5.85 -2.93 -12.09
CA PRO A 289 -4.68 -3.30 -12.88
C PRO A 289 -4.85 -3.10 -14.40
N GLN A 290 -6.06 -3.24 -14.93
CA GLN A 290 -6.35 -3.12 -16.36
C GLN A 290 -6.62 -1.66 -16.78
N TYR A 291 -7.48 -0.95 -16.04
CA TYR A 291 -7.97 0.36 -16.47
C TYR A 291 -7.15 1.54 -15.94
N SER A 292 -6.63 1.46 -14.71
CA SER A 292 -5.83 2.53 -14.12
C SER A 292 -4.56 2.80 -14.92
N THR A 293 -3.84 1.74 -15.29
CA THR A 293 -2.64 1.84 -16.13
C THR A 293 -2.96 2.42 -17.49
N THR A 294 -4.09 2.02 -18.09
CA THR A 294 -4.52 2.54 -19.40
C THR A 294 -4.81 4.04 -19.32
N ALA A 295 -5.55 4.49 -18.31
CA ALA A 295 -5.83 5.92 -18.12
C ALA A 295 -4.57 6.74 -17.88
N ALA A 296 -3.64 6.22 -17.06
CA ALA A 296 -2.36 6.87 -16.84
C ALA A 296 -1.55 7.05 -18.14
N LYS A 297 -1.54 6.01 -18.99
CA LYS A 297 -0.91 6.07 -20.30
C LYS A 297 -1.58 7.06 -21.24
N VAL A 298 -2.90 7.11 -21.26
CA VAL A 298 -3.65 8.09 -22.06
C VAL A 298 -3.28 9.52 -21.62
N ALA A 299 -3.21 9.79 -20.31
CA ALA A 299 -2.84 11.10 -19.78
C ALA A 299 -1.43 11.53 -20.24
N GLU A 300 -0.44 10.63 -20.14
CA GLU A 300 0.92 10.88 -20.65
C GLU A 300 0.93 11.15 -22.16
N CYS A 301 0.18 10.35 -22.93
CA CYS A 301 0.15 10.48 -24.38
C CYS A 301 -0.58 11.72 -24.88
N VAL A 302 -1.60 12.21 -24.17
CA VAL A 302 -2.18 13.53 -24.44
C VAL A 302 -1.12 14.60 -24.27
N ALA A 303 -0.40 14.60 -23.14
CA ALA A 303 0.62 15.61 -22.88
C ALA A 303 1.81 15.55 -23.86
N ALA A 304 2.11 14.35 -24.39
CA ALA A 304 3.13 14.18 -25.42
C ALA A 304 2.73 14.82 -26.76
N GLN A 305 1.44 14.89 -27.08
CA GLN A 305 0.93 15.61 -28.25
C GLN A 305 0.78 17.11 -27.97
N ASP A 306 0.14 17.44 -26.85
CA ASP A 306 -0.10 18.81 -26.40
C ASP A 306 -0.15 18.87 -24.87
N LEU A 307 0.95 19.33 -24.26
CA LEU A 307 1.05 19.48 -22.80
C LEU A 307 -0.03 20.43 -22.25
N GLY A 308 -0.49 21.41 -23.03
CA GLY A 308 -1.53 22.36 -22.61
C GLY A 308 -2.89 21.70 -22.39
N GLN A 309 -3.13 20.53 -22.99
CA GLN A 309 -4.39 19.78 -22.87
C GLN A 309 -4.34 18.69 -21.80
N PHE A 310 -3.21 18.53 -21.09
CA PHE A 310 -3.09 17.52 -20.04
C PHE A 310 -4.16 17.66 -18.96
N TRP A 311 -4.41 18.87 -18.47
CA TRP A 311 -5.36 19.11 -17.37
C TRP A 311 -6.82 18.95 -17.82
N ASP A 312 -7.14 19.29 -19.07
CA ASP A 312 -8.45 18.98 -19.65
C ASP A 312 -8.63 17.45 -19.78
N ALA A 313 -7.59 16.73 -20.20
CA ALA A 313 -7.60 15.27 -20.24
C ALA A 313 -7.67 14.64 -18.85
N HIS A 314 -6.99 15.19 -17.86
CA HIS A 314 -7.05 14.77 -16.46
C HIS A 314 -8.49 14.76 -15.94
N ASP A 315 -9.21 15.87 -16.13
CA ASP A 315 -10.61 15.98 -15.70
C ASP A 315 -11.54 15.05 -16.49
N LEU A 316 -11.29 14.91 -17.79
CA LEU A 316 -12.02 13.93 -18.60
C LEU A 316 -11.79 12.51 -18.10
N LEU A 317 -10.55 12.11 -17.84
CA LEU A 317 -10.20 10.76 -17.40
C LEU A 317 -10.87 10.41 -16.07
N PHE A 318 -10.92 11.35 -15.12
CA PHE A 318 -11.72 11.18 -13.90
C PHE A 318 -13.22 11.02 -14.18
N GLN A 319 -13.79 11.76 -15.14
CA GLN A 319 -15.20 11.59 -15.55
C GLN A 319 -15.46 10.25 -16.24
N PHE A 320 -14.56 9.81 -17.13
CA PHE A 320 -14.66 8.52 -17.81
C PHE A 320 -14.57 7.37 -16.82
N ALA A 321 -13.65 7.46 -15.86
CA ALA A 321 -13.51 6.47 -14.79
C ALA A 321 -14.75 6.44 -13.87
N ALA A 322 -15.27 7.60 -13.46
CA ALA A 322 -16.45 7.71 -12.62
C ALA A 322 -17.74 7.20 -13.30
N SER A 323 -17.80 7.21 -14.64
CA SER A 323 -18.93 6.70 -15.43
C SER A 323 -18.75 5.26 -15.91
N ASN A 324 -17.64 4.60 -15.52
CA ASN A 324 -17.25 3.24 -15.95
C ASN A 324 -17.24 3.03 -17.47
N ASN A 325 -17.03 4.10 -18.25
CA ASN A 325 -17.05 4.04 -19.71
C ASN A 325 -15.64 3.75 -20.25
N VAL A 326 -15.23 2.48 -20.20
CA VAL A 326 -13.83 2.07 -20.42
C VAL A 326 -13.53 1.45 -21.79
N SER A 327 -14.53 1.33 -22.67
CA SER A 327 -14.40 0.51 -23.89
C SER A 327 -13.53 1.11 -25.00
N ASP A 328 -13.45 2.44 -25.10
CA ASP A 328 -12.53 3.17 -25.99
C ASP A 328 -12.15 4.53 -25.39
N MET A 329 -11.44 4.49 -24.26
CA MET A 329 -11.03 5.70 -23.54
C MET A 329 -10.11 6.59 -24.38
N ALA A 330 -9.10 6.00 -25.01
CA ALA A 330 -8.14 6.69 -25.86
C ALA A 330 -8.83 7.41 -27.03
N GLY A 331 -9.70 6.71 -27.78
CA GLY A 331 -10.45 7.30 -28.89
C GLY A 331 -11.43 8.39 -28.44
N SER A 332 -12.08 8.19 -27.29
CA SER A 332 -13.01 9.19 -26.73
C SER A 332 -12.30 10.48 -26.31
N ILE A 333 -11.19 10.38 -25.59
CA ILE A 333 -10.36 11.52 -25.21
C ILE A 333 -9.83 12.24 -26.46
N ALA A 334 -9.31 11.49 -27.44
CA ALA A 334 -8.82 12.07 -28.68
C ALA A 334 -9.91 12.83 -29.45
N GLY A 335 -11.14 12.29 -29.49
CA GLY A 335 -12.27 12.95 -30.14
C GLY A 335 -12.72 14.23 -29.44
N LEU A 336 -12.76 14.24 -28.10
CA LEU A 336 -13.18 15.40 -27.31
C LEU A 336 -12.16 16.55 -27.35
N LEU A 337 -10.88 16.20 -27.38
CA LEU A 337 -9.76 17.15 -27.38
C LEU A 337 -9.22 17.45 -28.78
N ALA A 338 -9.82 16.89 -29.82
CA ALA A 338 -9.39 17.02 -31.22
C ALA A 338 -7.92 16.63 -31.47
N LEU A 339 -7.46 15.58 -30.79
CA LEU A 339 -6.11 15.00 -30.92
C LEU A 339 -6.03 13.96 -32.05
N ASP A 340 -4.82 13.65 -32.49
CA ASP A 340 -4.60 12.55 -33.44
C ASP A 340 -4.71 11.20 -32.72
N ALA A 341 -5.82 10.51 -32.95
CA ALA A 341 -6.11 9.22 -32.33
C ALA A 341 -5.11 8.11 -32.72
N ALA A 342 -4.54 8.15 -33.93
CA ALA A 342 -3.53 7.18 -34.35
C ALA A 342 -2.21 7.42 -33.61
N ALA A 343 -1.77 8.67 -33.55
CA ALA A 343 -0.56 9.04 -32.80
C ALA A 343 -0.70 8.77 -31.29
N LEU A 344 -1.92 8.94 -30.75
CA LEU A 344 -2.21 8.64 -29.35
C LEU A 344 -2.10 7.13 -29.08
N ASN A 345 -2.71 6.30 -29.91
CA ASN A 345 -2.62 4.83 -29.79
C ASN A 345 -1.16 4.34 -29.93
N ASP A 346 -0.39 4.86 -30.89
CA ASP A 346 1.03 4.53 -31.06
C ASP A 346 1.92 4.96 -29.87
N CYS A 347 1.43 5.88 -29.04
CA CYS A 347 2.12 6.33 -27.83
C CYS A 347 1.86 5.39 -26.63
N LEU A 348 0.67 4.80 -26.51
CA LEU A 348 0.26 3.98 -25.36
C LEU A 348 1.20 2.78 -25.10
N ASP A 349 1.76 2.20 -26.16
CA ASP A 349 2.70 1.08 -26.08
C ASP A 349 4.07 1.48 -25.50
N ARG A 350 4.41 2.77 -25.53
CA ARG A 350 5.72 3.32 -25.11
C ARG A 350 5.63 4.20 -23.87
N SER A 351 4.42 4.53 -23.43
CA SER A 351 4.16 5.34 -22.24
C SER A 351 4.53 4.55 -20.97
N MET A 352 5.37 5.18 -20.15
CA MET A 352 6.00 4.57 -18.97
C MET A 352 6.12 5.54 -17.79
N GLN A 353 5.58 6.76 -17.87
CA GLN A 353 5.71 7.77 -16.80
C GLN A 353 5.18 7.26 -15.46
N PHE A 354 4.08 6.50 -15.47
CA PHE A 354 3.51 5.93 -14.25
C PHE A 354 4.49 5.04 -13.48
N LEU A 355 5.46 4.38 -14.14
CA LEU A 355 6.48 3.58 -13.44
C LEU A 355 7.47 4.47 -12.67
N VAL A 356 7.81 5.63 -13.25
CA VAL A 356 8.66 6.64 -12.60
C VAL A 356 7.90 7.24 -11.41
N ASP A 357 6.65 7.62 -11.62
CA ASP A 357 5.81 8.22 -10.57
C ASP A 357 5.53 7.22 -9.43
N ILE A 358 5.34 5.93 -9.74
CA ILE A 358 5.27 4.86 -8.73
C ILE A 358 6.56 4.84 -7.91
N HIS A 359 7.72 4.77 -8.57
CA HIS A 359 9.00 4.74 -7.86
C HIS A 359 9.21 5.98 -6.98
N VAL A 360 8.92 7.18 -7.49
CA VAL A 360 9.01 8.42 -6.72
C VAL A 360 8.07 8.39 -5.51
N GLY A 361 6.83 7.93 -5.68
CA GLY A 361 5.87 7.78 -4.58
C GLY A 361 6.34 6.77 -3.53
N GLN A 362 6.88 5.62 -3.95
CA GLN A 362 7.45 4.62 -3.04
C GLN A 362 8.61 5.18 -2.23
N MET A 363 9.52 5.92 -2.86
CA MET A 363 10.62 6.61 -2.17
C MET A 363 10.13 7.68 -1.18
N ALA A 364 8.91 8.17 -1.38
CA ALA A 364 8.23 9.14 -0.54
C ALA A 364 7.27 8.54 0.50
N GLY A 365 7.29 7.21 0.67
CA GLY A 365 6.42 6.50 1.60
C GLY A 365 4.94 6.54 1.20
N VAL A 366 4.62 6.67 -0.10
CA VAL A 366 3.23 6.60 -0.60
C VAL A 366 2.81 5.14 -0.71
N SER A 367 1.82 4.75 0.08
CA SER A 367 1.28 3.37 0.14
C SER A 367 -0.15 3.25 -0.40
N GLY A 368 -0.75 4.34 -0.89
CA GLY A 368 -2.12 4.34 -1.43
C GLY A 368 -2.46 5.64 -2.17
N THR A 369 -3.68 5.72 -2.71
CA THR A 369 -4.19 6.89 -3.44
C THR A 369 -5.56 7.34 -2.91
N PRO A 370 -5.85 8.65 -2.84
CA PRO A 370 -4.90 9.74 -3.03
C PRO A 370 -3.85 9.75 -1.91
N ALA A 371 -2.67 10.28 -2.19
CA ALA A 371 -1.68 10.59 -1.17
C ALA A 371 -1.05 11.94 -1.48
N ILE A 372 -1.01 12.81 -0.47
CA ILE A 372 -0.53 14.18 -0.62
C ILE A 372 0.83 14.35 0.02
N ARG A 373 1.72 15.00 -0.71
CA ARG A 373 3.06 15.41 -0.29
C ARG A 373 3.26 16.88 -0.64
N ALA A 374 4.34 17.46 -0.17
CA ALA A 374 4.75 18.80 -0.56
C ALA A 374 6.17 18.76 -1.13
N ARG A 375 6.56 19.79 -1.88
CA ARG A 375 7.97 20.07 -2.13
C ARG A 375 8.42 21.28 -1.35
N ASP A 376 9.64 21.20 -0.85
CA ASP A 376 10.33 22.33 -0.25
C ASP A 376 10.92 23.27 -1.31
N SER A 377 11.66 24.29 -0.86
CA SER A 377 12.32 25.26 -1.73
C SER A 377 13.45 24.69 -2.59
N GLU A 378 13.98 23.52 -2.23
CA GLU A 378 15.01 22.81 -3.02
C GLU A 378 14.36 21.91 -4.07
N GLY A 379 13.04 21.72 -3.99
CA GLY A 379 12.26 20.88 -4.88
C GLY A 379 12.24 19.42 -4.44
N GLU A 380 12.73 19.11 -3.24
CA GLU A 380 12.71 17.75 -2.69
C GLU A 380 11.34 17.42 -2.13
N LEU A 381 10.96 16.15 -2.22
CA LEU A 381 9.64 15.70 -1.82
C LEU A 381 9.58 15.41 -0.31
N GLN A 382 8.63 16.03 0.37
CA GLN A 382 8.50 16.04 1.82
C GLN A 382 7.17 15.44 2.27
N VAL A 383 7.17 14.84 3.46
CA VAL A 383 5.96 14.42 4.18
C VAL A 383 5.34 15.65 4.84
N ILE A 384 4.01 15.74 4.79
CA ILE A 384 3.26 16.78 5.49
C ILE A 384 2.96 16.28 6.90
N TYR A 385 3.16 17.12 7.91
CA TYR A 385 2.86 16.83 9.30
C TYR A 385 1.78 17.78 9.80
N VAL A 386 0.78 17.24 10.52
CA VAL A 386 -0.21 18.03 11.26
C VAL A 386 0.11 17.85 12.74
N GLY A 387 0.65 18.90 13.37
CA GLY A 387 1.40 18.72 14.62
C GLY A 387 2.61 17.80 14.40
N ASP A 388 2.76 16.77 15.24
CA ASP A 388 3.82 15.76 15.12
C ASP A 388 3.40 14.53 14.26
N GLN A 389 2.18 14.52 13.71
CA GLN A 389 1.62 13.34 13.03
C GLN A 389 1.90 13.37 11.52
N PRO A 390 2.67 12.41 10.98
CA PRO A 390 2.95 12.34 9.55
C PRO A 390 1.70 11.93 8.76
N GLN A 391 1.40 12.67 7.70
CA GLN A 391 0.30 12.37 6.80
C GLN A 391 0.76 11.37 5.73
N ALA A 392 0.71 10.08 6.09
CA ALA A 392 1.25 9.01 5.24
C ALA A 392 0.34 8.63 4.07
N ARG A 393 -0.99 8.71 4.23
CA ARG A 393 -1.99 8.20 3.28
C ARG A 393 -3.23 9.10 3.23
N GLY A 394 -3.93 9.09 2.09
CA GLY A 394 -5.21 9.78 1.93
C GLY A 394 -5.08 11.19 1.38
N GLY A 395 -6.24 11.76 1.02
CA GLY A 395 -6.36 13.13 0.58
C GLY A 395 -6.36 14.05 1.79
N LEU A 396 -5.70 15.21 1.69
CA LEU A 396 -5.69 16.17 2.79
C LEU A 396 -6.83 17.17 2.68
N PRO A 397 -7.55 17.46 3.78
CA PRO A 397 -8.57 18.49 3.81
C PRO A 397 -8.06 19.84 3.27
N PHE A 398 -8.98 20.63 2.69
CA PHE A 398 -8.64 21.92 2.07
C PHE A 398 -7.97 22.88 3.07
N ASP A 399 -8.41 22.90 4.33
CA ASP A 399 -7.86 23.74 5.39
C ASP A 399 -6.41 23.36 5.75
N VAL A 400 -6.03 22.09 5.66
CA VAL A 400 -4.63 21.65 5.82
C VAL A 400 -3.78 22.16 4.65
N LEU A 401 -4.27 22.04 3.41
CA LEU A 401 -3.56 22.58 2.23
C LEU A 401 -3.44 24.10 2.27
N ALA A 402 -4.50 24.78 2.72
CA ALA A 402 -4.53 26.22 2.92
C ALA A 402 -3.52 26.65 3.98
N ALA A 403 -3.45 25.93 5.11
CA ALA A 403 -2.49 26.21 6.18
C ALA A 403 -1.04 26.10 5.70
N LEU A 404 -0.70 25.12 4.85
CA LEU A 404 0.61 25.03 4.20
C LEU A 404 0.88 26.22 3.27
N ALA A 405 -0.08 26.55 2.41
CA ALA A 405 0.06 27.66 1.46
C ALA A 405 0.10 29.05 2.14
N GLU A 406 -0.36 29.13 3.39
CA GLU A 406 -0.35 30.33 4.22
C GLU A 406 0.77 30.35 5.27
N ASP A 407 1.60 29.30 5.32
CA ASP A 407 2.73 29.14 6.25
C ASP A 407 2.32 29.25 7.73
N VAL A 408 1.29 28.49 8.11
CA VAL A 408 0.76 28.42 9.49
C VAL A 408 1.52 27.35 10.30
N SER A 409 1.94 27.68 11.52
CA SER A 409 2.92 26.91 12.32
C SER A 409 2.56 25.46 12.64
N ASP A 410 1.28 25.10 12.64
CA ASP A 410 0.82 23.79 13.10
C ASP A 410 0.80 22.74 11.97
N VAL A 411 1.13 23.14 10.74
CA VAL A 411 1.31 22.23 9.60
C VAL A 411 2.69 22.45 9.01
N THR A 412 3.53 21.41 9.04
CA THR A 412 4.92 21.49 8.60
C THR A 412 5.23 20.46 7.53
N ILE A 413 6.39 20.59 6.89
CA ILE A 413 6.91 19.61 5.95
C ILE A 413 8.26 19.12 6.45
N GLY A 414 8.51 17.82 6.33
CA GLY A 414 9.75 17.19 6.80
C GLY A 414 10.13 15.99 5.95
N ALA A 415 11.43 15.66 5.98
CA ALA A 415 11.93 14.51 5.24
C ALA A 415 11.29 13.23 5.81
N PRO A 416 10.87 12.28 4.96
CA PRO A 416 10.37 11.00 5.44
C PRO A 416 11.45 10.32 6.29
N GLU A 417 11.11 9.87 7.50
CA GLU A 417 12.01 9.00 8.26
C GLU A 417 12.23 7.69 7.49
N ARG A 418 13.50 7.32 7.28
CA ARG A 418 13.90 6.07 6.60
C ARG A 418 14.87 5.32 7.51
N SER A 419 14.60 4.03 7.78
CA SER A 419 15.56 3.10 8.39
C SER A 419 15.76 1.82 7.56
N LEU A 420 16.91 1.19 7.71
CA LEU A 420 17.28 -0.12 7.19
C LEU A 420 16.98 -1.25 8.19
N LEU A 421 16.75 -0.89 9.45
CA LEU A 421 16.43 -1.82 10.53
C LEU A 421 14.92 -2.02 10.57
N ASN A 422 14.49 -3.28 10.45
CA ASN A 422 13.08 -3.62 10.47
C ASN A 422 12.89 -5.02 11.04
N GLU A 423 12.29 -5.11 12.23
CA GLU A 423 12.04 -6.38 12.91
C GLU A 423 10.90 -7.19 12.28
N ASP A 424 10.09 -6.60 11.40
CA ASP A 424 8.94 -7.25 10.76
C ASP A 424 9.32 -8.00 9.47
N PHE A 425 10.59 -7.92 9.08
CA PHE A 425 11.17 -8.65 7.96
C PHE A 425 11.34 -10.14 8.23
N LEU A 426 11.82 -10.85 7.20
CA LEU A 426 11.98 -12.29 7.25
C LEU A 426 12.83 -12.69 8.46
N GLN A 427 12.23 -13.51 9.32
CA GLN A 427 12.88 -14.09 10.50
C GLN A 427 13.77 -15.28 10.10
N ASP A 428 14.76 -15.03 9.24
CA ASP A 428 15.66 -16.06 8.72
C ASP A 428 17.07 -15.93 9.31
N THR A 429 17.54 -17.03 9.91
CA THR A 429 18.92 -17.17 10.41
C THR A 429 19.68 -18.29 9.70
N SER A 430 19.22 -18.69 8.51
CA SER A 430 19.76 -19.83 7.75
C SER A 430 21.23 -19.64 7.35
N LEU A 431 21.67 -18.38 7.24
CA LEU A 431 23.07 -18.01 7.06
C LEU A 431 23.98 -18.56 8.17
N LEU A 432 23.47 -18.78 9.38
CA LEU A 432 24.25 -19.32 10.50
C LEU A 432 24.25 -20.85 10.57
N SER A 433 23.28 -21.53 9.96
CA SER A 433 23.08 -22.98 10.12
C SER A 433 23.34 -23.81 8.86
N ALA A 434 23.34 -23.19 7.67
CA ALA A 434 23.45 -23.89 6.37
C ALA A 434 22.38 -24.98 6.14
N THR A 435 21.24 -24.83 6.81
CA THR A 435 20.08 -25.72 6.70
C THR A 435 18.89 -24.90 6.19
N PRO A 436 18.10 -25.40 5.22
CA PRO A 436 18.19 -26.71 4.57
C PRO A 436 19.31 -26.83 3.52
N CYS A 437 19.94 -25.72 3.13
CA CYS A 437 21.03 -25.70 2.16
C CYS A 437 22.01 -24.54 2.45
N ALA A 438 23.15 -24.55 1.75
CA ALA A 438 24.16 -23.50 1.82
C ALA A 438 24.07 -22.56 0.61
N PRO A 439 24.52 -21.29 0.72
CA PRO A 439 24.63 -20.36 -0.40
C PRO A 439 25.24 -21.00 -1.66
N PRO A 440 24.74 -20.68 -2.87
CA PRO A 440 23.73 -19.67 -3.19
C PRO A 440 22.27 -20.18 -3.10
N CYS A 441 22.03 -21.18 -2.25
CA CYS A 441 20.71 -21.74 -2.01
C CYS A 441 20.07 -21.19 -0.74
N TRP A 442 18.76 -20.95 -0.81
CA TRP A 442 17.91 -20.65 0.33
C TRP A 442 16.60 -21.46 0.23
N GLN A 443 16.23 -22.16 1.31
CA GLN A 443 15.05 -23.04 1.36
C GLN A 443 14.97 -24.07 0.21
N ASN A 444 16.11 -24.61 -0.25
CA ASN A 444 16.24 -25.48 -1.44
C ASN A 444 16.00 -24.79 -2.79
N ILE A 445 15.86 -23.47 -2.81
CA ILE A 445 15.82 -22.65 -4.03
C ILE A 445 17.25 -22.18 -4.31
N THR A 446 17.81 -22.64 -5.43
CA THR A 446 19.18 -22.32 -5.83
C THR A 446 19.17 -21.48 -7.11
N SER A 447 19.77 -20.29 -7.04
CA SER A 447 19.91 -19.44 -8.22
C SER A 447 20.67 -20.15 -9.36
N GLY A 448 20.20 -19.98 -10.59
CA GLY A 448 20.69 -20.64 -11.79
C GLY A 448 20.30 -22.12 -11.94
N GLN A 449 19.60 -22.73 -10.97
CA GLN A 449 19.28 -24.16 -10.99
C GLN A 449 17.78 -24.43 -10.82
N THR A 450 17.14 -23.83 -9.81
CA THR A 450 15.72 -24.06 -9.51
C THR A 450 14.84 -23.37 -10.54
N SER A 451 13.79 -24.06 -11.00
CA SER A 451 12.80 -23.45 -11.91
C SER A 451 11.88 -22.47 -11.17
N MET A 452 11.30 -21.50 -11.87
CA MET A 452 10.34 -20.56 -11.28
C MET A 452 9.09 -21.28 -10.73
N GLU A 453 8.63 -22.33 -11.42
CA GLU A 453 7.51 -23.18 -10.97
C GLU A 453 7.82 -23.90 -9.66
N GLU A 454 9.02 -24.51 -9.56
CA GLU A 454 9.48 -25.18 -8.35
C GLU A 454 9.71 -24.19 -7.20
N ALA A 455 10.30 -23.03 -7.48
CA ALA A 455 10.49 -21.98 -6.48
C ALA A 455 9.15 -21.51 -5.91
N THR A 456 8.14 -21.31 -6.77
CA THR A 456 6.78 -20.95 -6.35
C THR A 456 6.19 -22.03 -5.44
N ALA A 457 6.29 -23.30 -5.85
CA ALA A 457 5.79 -24.43 -5.07
C ALA A 457 6.47 -24.56 -3.70
N ILE A 458 7.79 -24.32 -3.62
CA ILE A 458 8.54 -24.31 -2.37
C ILE A 458 8.02 -23.19 -1.45
N ILE A 459 7.89 -21.97 -1.94
CA ILE A 459 7.45 -20.83 -1.13
C ILE A 459 6.03 -21.04 -0.62
N THR A 460 5.11 -21.46 -1.48
CA THR A 460 3.72 -21.78 -1.09
C THR A 460 3.63 -22.95 -0.10
N SER A 461 4.66 -23.81 -0.01
CA SER A 461 4.70 -24.92 0.94
C SER A 461 5.22 -24.57 2.34
N ILE A 462 5.77 -23.36 2.51
CA ILE A 462 6.27 -22.90 3.80
C ILE A 462 5.17 -22.10 4.46
N ASP A 463 4.53 -22.64 5.49
CA ASP A 463 3.36 -22.04 6.17
C ASP A 463 3.61 -20.61 6.66
N ALA A 464 4.87 -20.25 6.95
CA ALA A 464 5.25 -18.93 7.39
C ALA A 464 5.41 -17.90 6.25
N LEU A 465 5.28 -18.28 4.97
CA LEU A 465 5.51 -17.40 3.83
C LEU A 465 4.26 -17.25 2.95
N GLU A 466 4.03 -16.04 2.45
CA GLU A 466 2.91 -15.73 1.54
C GLU A 466 3.38 -14.95 0.32
N ILE A 467 2.99 -15.37 -0.88
CA ILE A 467 3.21 -14.63 -2.13
C ILE A 467 2.14 -13.55 -2.28
N VAL A 468 2.56 -12.28 -2.27
CA VAL A 468 1.65 -11.12 -2.33
C VAL A 468 1.56 -10.50 -3.73
N GLN A 469 2.57 -10.75 -4.57
CA GLN A 469 2.60 -10.27 -5.95
C GLN A 469 3.30 -11.30 -6.82
N SER A 470 2.78 -11.52 -8.03
CA SER A 470 3.37 -12.46 -8.97
C SER A 470 3.23 -11.99 -10.41
N SER A 471 4.22 -12.34 -11.22
CA SER A 471 4.33 -12.09 -12.65
C SER A 471 5.01 -13.28 -13.33
N SER A 472 5.17 -13.25 -14.65
CA SER A 472 5.87 -14.34 -15.37
C SER A 472 7.35 -14.46 -14.97
N ASP A 473 7.97 -13.35 -14.56
CA ASP A 473 9.43 -13.27 -14.42
C ASP A 473 9.88 -13.03 -12.97
N ALA A 474 8.95 -12.78 -12.05
CA ALA A 474 9.23 -12.57 -10.63
C ALA A 474 8.00 -12.73 -9.76
N PHE A 475 8.22 -13.04 -8.49
CA PHE A 475 7.20 -12.94 -7.44
C PHE A 475 7.79 -12.36 -6.15
N VAL A 476 6.94 -11.66 -5.40
CA VAL A 476 7.25 -11.03 -4.11
C VAL A 476 6.49 -11.76 -3.02
N PHE A 477 7.14 -11.98 -1.89
CA PHE A 477 6.58 -12.68 -0.75
C PHE A 477 6.95 -12.03 0.58
N ARG A 478 6.19 -12.37 1.63
CA ARG A 478 6.35 -11.90 3.01
C ARG A 478 6.44 -13.08 3.99
N SER A 479 6.82 -12.78 5.23
CA SER A 479 6.78 -13.72 6.37
C SER A 479 5.62 -13.39 7.30
N GLY A 480 4.69 -14.33 7.49
CA GLY A 480 3.46 -14.10 8.27
C GLY A 480 2.70 -12.87 7.76
N ASP A 481 2.19 -12.06 8.70
CA ASP A 481 1.54 -10.78 8.40
C ASP A 481 2.52 -9.62 8.17
N GLY A 482 3.83 -9.90 8.18
CA GLY A 482 4.89 -8.92 8.00
C GLY A 482 4.89 -8.27 6.60
N ALA A 483 5.73 -7.26 6.42
CA ALA A 483 5.78 -6.54 5.16
C ALA A 483 6.43 -7.41 4.03
N PRO A 484 6.09 -7.21 2.73
CA PRO A 484 6.67 -7.93 1.59
C PRO A 484 8.21 -7.84 1.38
N CYS A 485 8.98 -8.49 2.23
CA CYS A 485 10.42 -8.33 2.36
C CYS A 485 11.27 -8.88 1.20
N CYS A 486 10.69 -9.73 0.35
CA CYS A 486 11.50 -10.76 -0.29
C CYS A 486 11.03 -11.05 -1.71
N GLN A 487 11.98 -11.28 -2.61
CA GLN A 487 11.69 -11.44 -4.04
C GLN A 487 12.52 -12.56 -4.66
N ILE A 488 11.88 -13.33 -5.54
CA ILE A 488 12.55 -14.26 -6.43
C ILE A 488 12.30 -13.81 -7.87
N SER A 489 13.34 -13.79 -8.70
CA SER A 489 13.27 -13.28 -10.07
C SER A 489 14.01 -14.15 -11.06
N SER A 490 13.62 -14.04 -12.32
CA SER A 490 14.16 -14.75 -13.47
C SER A 490 14.45 -13.78 -14.62
N GLN A 491 15.52 -14.04 -15.38
CA GLN A 491 15.81 -13.27 -16.60
C GLN A 491 15.12 -13.85 -17.84
N ASP A 492 14.81 -15.14 -17.83
CA ASP A 492 14.26 -15.88 -18.97
C ASP A 492 12.83 -16.38 -18.72
N GLY A 493 12.25 -16.00 -17.57
CA GLY A 493 10.93 -16.42 -17.10
C GLY A 493 10.86 -17.90 -16.70
N LYS A 494 11.99 -18.62 -16.64
CA LYS A 494 12.01 -20.09 -16.44
C LYS A 494 12.84 -20.52 -15.25
N THR A 495 14.04 -19.98 -15.11
CA THR A 495 14.98 -20.37 -14.05
C THR A 495 15.20 -19.21 -13.11
N VAL A 496 15.25 -19.48 -11.81
CA VAL A 496 15.56 -18.46 -10.79
C VAL A 496 16.92 -17.84 -11.11
N GLY A 497 16.94 -16.56 -11.44
CA GLY A 497 18.14 -15.77 -11.64
C GLY A 497 18.66 -15.20 -10.32
N SER A 498 17.78 -14.71 -9.46
CA SER A 498 18.15 -14.11 -8.18
C SER A 498 17.10 -14.34 -7.09
N ILE A 499 17.58 -14.37 -5.85
CA ILE A 499 16.82 -14.44 -4.62
C ILE A 499 17.28 -13.24 -3.78
N LEU A 500 16.37 -12.33 -3.44
CA LEU A 500 16.60 -11.26 -2.48
C LEU A 500 15.76 -11.55 -1.23
N LEU A 501 16.41 -11.50 -0.08
CA LEU A 501 15.76 -11.60 1.22
C LEU A 501 16.11 -10.35 2.02
N GLN A 502 15.12 -9.58 2.43
CA GLN A 502 15.28 -8.61 3.52
C GLN A 502 15.00 -9.29 4.84
N LEU A 503 15.86 -9.04 5.81
CA LEU A 503 15.98 -9.80 7.04
C LEU A 503 15.74 -8.89 8.24
N ALA A 504 15.06 -9.42 9.25
CA ALA A 504 15.09 -8.80 10.56
C ALA A 504 16.52 -8.81 11.12
N PRO A 505 16.93 -7.81 11.93
CA PRO A 505 18.31 -7.63 12.41
C PRO A 505 18.74 -8.63 13.51
N ASN A 506 18.34 -9.90 13.35
CA ASN A 506 18.60 -11.01 14.26
C ASN A 506 19.97 -11.69 14.06
N MET A 507 20.73 -11.23 13.07
CA MET A 507 22.09 -11.69 12.79
C MET A 507 23.03 -10.51 12.68
N ASN A 508 24.31 -10.75 12.98
CA ASN A 508 25.36 -9.77 12.78
C ASN A 508 26.51 -10.29 11.91
N VAL A 509 27.33 -9.37 11.42
CA VAL A 509 28.44 -9.65 10.50
C VAL A 509 29.43 -10.64 11.11
N GLY A 510 29.76 -10.53 12.40
CA GLY A 510 30.68 -11.44 13.09
C GLY A 510 30.19 -12.88 13.08
N GLN A 511 28.91 -13.11 13.35
CA GLN A 511 28.30 -14.44 13.30
C GLN A 511 28.33 -15.03 11.88
N VAL A 512 28.02 -14.22 10.86
CA VAL A 512 28.05 -14.70 9.47
C VAL A 512 29.48 -15.04 9.05
N ILE A 513 30.47 -14.19 9.39
CA ILE A 513 31.88 -14.45 9.07
C ILE A 513 32.39 -15.72 9.76
N ALA A 514 32.01 -15.96 11.01
CA ALA A 514 32.40 -17.17 11.74
C ALA A 514 31.91 -18.46 11.05
N THR A 515 30.76 -18.40 10.37
CA THR A 515 30.16 -19.55 9.67
C THR A 515 30.55 -19.64 8.19
N ARG A 516 30.68 -18.50 7.50
CA ARG A 516 30.84 -18.41 6.04
C ARG A 516 32.22 -17.99 5.57
N GLY A 517 33.12 -17.69 6.50
CA GLY A 517 34.42 -17.09 6.20
C GLY A 517 34.30 -15.59 5.93
N GLU A 518 35.40 -14.99 5.51
CA GLU A 518 35.44 -13.56 5.21
C GLU A 518 34.90 -13.25 3.80
N PRO A 519 34.24 -12.10 3.60
CA PRO A 519 33.92 -11.64 2.26
C PRO A 519 35.20 -11.30 1.49
N LYS A 520 35.11 -11.28 0.16
CA LYS A 520 36.24 -10.88 -0.68
C LYS A 520 36.26 -9.38 -0.92
N TYR A 521 35.08 -8.78 -1.08
CA TYR A 521 34.93 -7.37 -1.41
C TYR A 521 33.86 -6.69 -0.57
N VAL A 522 33.99 -5.38 -0.39
CA VAL A 522 33.04 -4.50 0.27
C VAL A 522 32.81 -3.26 -0.59
N PHE A 523 31.59 -2.74 -0.57
CA PHE A 523 31.30 -1.40 -1.07
C PHE A 523 30.17 -0.79 -0.24
N GLY A 524 30.10 0.53 -0.18
CA GLY A 524 29.13 1.25 0.64
C GLY A 524 28.18 2.12 -0.16
N GLN A 525 26.97 2.28 0.36
CA GLN A 525 26.00 3.28 -0.10
C GLN A 525 25.42 4.05 1.10
N PRO A 526 25.28 5.38 1.00
CA PRO A 526 24.61 6.15 2.04
C PRO A 526 23.11 5.86 1.99
N PHE A 527 22.44 5.91 3.14
CA PHE A 527 20.99 5.68 3.22
C PHE A 527 20.24 6.86 3.85
N SER A 528 20.65 7.26 5.05
CA SER A 528 20.17 8.45 5.76
C SER A 528 21.33 9.13 6.51
N GLU A 529 21.07 10.23 7.23
CA GLU A 529 22.07 10.79 8.14
C GLU A 529 22.45 9.80 9.25
N ALA A 530 21.48 8.99 9.71
CA ALA A 530 21.65 8.06 10.82
C ALA A 530 22.21 6.70 10.38
N GLU A 531 22.03 6.31 9.11
CA GLU A 531 22.33 4.96 8.65
C GLU A 531 23.01 4.93 7.27
N ALA A 532 23.94 3.99 7.10
CA ALA A 532 24.51 3.66 5.81
C ALA A 532 24.62 2.14 5.67
N ASN A 533 24.67 1.68 4.42
CA ASN A 533 24.72 0.27 4.09
C ASN A 533 26.12 -0.10 3.58
N LEU A 534 26.74 -1.11 4.15
CA LEU A 534 27.94 -1.76 3.64
C LEU A 534 27.56 -3.14 3.10
N MET A 535 27.88 -3.37 1.83
CA MET A 535 27.59 -4.62 1.13
C MET A 535 28.84 -5.48 1.04
N LEU A 536 28.80 -6.68 1.61
CA LEU A 536 29.90 -7.63 1.73
C LEU A 536 29.70 -8.76 0.71
N TYR A 537 30.57 -8.86 -0.27
CA TYR A 537 30.45 -9.79 -1.40
C TYR A 537 31.31 -11.04 -1.22
N TYR A 538 30.67 -12.21 -1.36
CA TYR A 538 31.25 -13.55 -1.28
C TYR A 538 31.16 -14.23 -2.66
N PRO A 539 32.11 -14.00 -3.57
CA PRO A 539 32.03 -14.49 -4.94
C PRO A 539 32.03 -16.02 -5.05
N GLU A 540 32.76 -16.71 -4.17
CA GLU A 540 32.80 -18.19 -4.18
C GLU A 540 31.49 -18.83 -3.68
N GLN A 541 30.60 -18.02 -3.09
CA GLN A 541 29.29 -18.44 -2.57
C GLN A 541 28.13 -17.81 -3.34
N ASP A 542 28.41 -17.03 -4.40
CA ASP A 542 27.41 -16.30 -5.17
C ASP A 542 26.41 -15.57 -4.24
N MET A 543 26.97 -14.83 -3.27
CA MET A 543 26.22 -14.21 -2.18
C MET A 543 26.70 -12.79 -1.91
N LEU A 544 25.76 -11.86 -1.75
CA LEU A 544 25.99 -10.48 -1.32
C LEU A 544 25.20 -10.21 -0.04
N LEU A 545 25.88 -9.75 1.01
CA LEU A 545 25.32 -9.49 2.32
C LEU A 545 25.21 -7.98 2.56
N SER A 546 24.11 -7.49 3.11
CA SER A 546 23.94 -6.08 3.48
C SER A 546 24.04 -5.92 5.00
N ALA A 547 24.92 -5.01 5.44
CA ALA A 547 25.13 -4.68 6.84
C ALA A 547 24.92 -3.19 7.11
N VAL A 548 24.30 -2.86 8.24
CA VAL A 548 24.01 -1.46 8.62
C VAL A 548 25.10 -0.90 9.52
N VAL A 549 25.48 0.36 9.26
CA VAL A 549 26.36 1.17 10.11
C VAL A 549 25.72 2.53 10.40
N ALA A 550 26.18 3.20 11.47
CA ALA A 550 25.66 4.49 11.93
C ALA A 550 26.06 5.66 11.01
N GLY A 551 25.39 5.76 9.85
CA GLY A 551 25.59 6.80 8.85
C GLY A 551 26.92 6.67 8.12
N VAL A 552 27.24 7.66 7.28
CA VAL A 552 28.48 7.67 6.48
C VAL A 552 29.75 7.82 7.31
N ASP A 553 29.63 8.20 8.58
CA ASP A 553 30.73 8.27 9.55
C ASP A 553 30.81 7.03 10.45
N GLY A 554 29.90 6.06 10.26
CA GLY A 554 29.82 4.84 11.04
C GLY A 554 30.92 3.83 10.70
N GLN A 555 31.19 2.95 11.66
CA GLN A 555 32.13 1.84 11.52
C GLN A 555 31.42 0.50 11.35
N LEU A 556 31.93 -0.36 10.46
CA LEU A 556 31.51 -1.75 10.40
C LEU A 556 32.06 -2.47 11.63
N GLU A 557 31.22 -3.15 12.38
CA GLU A 557 31.58 -3.89 13.59
C GLU A 557 31.17 -5.36 13.47
N GLU A 558 31.70 -6.23 14.33
CA GLU A 558 31.21 -7.61 14.45
C GLU A 558 29.70 -7.63 14.75
N THR A 559 29.23 -6.65 15.53
CA THR A 559 27.84 -6.46 15.96
C THR A 559 26.97 -5.73 14.93
N SER A 560 27.52 -5.26 13.81
CA SER A 560 26.72 -4.62 12.76
C SER A 560 25.60 -5.55 12.28
N PRO A 561 24.32 -5.10 12.32
CA PRO A 561 23.20 -5.92 11.91
C PRO A 561 23.26 -6.28 10.44
N VAL A 562 22.90 -7.51 10.11
CA VAL A 562 22.68 -7.98 8.75
C VAL A 562 21.20 -7.85 8.44
N VAL A 563 20.86 -7.08 7.40
CA VAL A 563 19.46 -6.71 7.09
C VAL A 563 19.00 -7.16 5.70
N ALA A 564 19.91 -7.68 4.87
CA ALA A 564 19.53 -8.34 3.62
C ALA A 564 20.60 -9.30 3.13
N VAL A 565 20.19 -10.26 2.30
CA VAL A 565 21.08 -11.10 1.52
C VAL A 565 20.54 -11.29 0.10
N VAL A 566 21.45 -11.30 -0.87
CA VAL A 566 21.15 -11.62 -2.27
C VAL A 566 21.95 -12.85 -2.68
N TYR A 567 21.26 -13.82 -3.27
CA TYR A 567 21.85 -14.90 -4.03
C TYR A 567 21.53 -14.70 -5.50
N ALA A 568 22.54 -14.74 -6.37
CA ALA A 568 22.33 -14.57 -7.80
C ALA A 568 23.39 -15.33 -8.59
N THR A 569 23.13 -15.61 -9.85
CA THR A 569 24.14 -16.26 -10.69
C THR A 569 25.40 -15.38 -10.82
N GLY A 570 26.57 -16.01 -10.95
CA GLY A 570 27.82 -15.28 -11.15
C GLY A 570 27.82 -14.32 -12.34
N GLU A 571 27.00 -14.58 -13.38
CA GLU A 571 26.80 -13.64 -14.50
C GLU A 571 26.08 -12.36 -14.05
N ILE A 572 25.08 -12.46 -13.18
CA ILE A 572 24.38 -11.30 -12.60
C ILE A 572 25.34 -10.48 -11.77
N PHE A 573 26.14 -11.10 -10.90
CA PHE A 573 27.13 -10.37 -10.12
C PHE A 573 28.23 -9.76 -10.98
N ALA A 574 28.73 -10.48 -11.99
CA ALA A 574 29.71 -9.95 -12.93
C ALA A 574 29.17 -8.72 -13.68
N ALA A 575 27.90 -8.74 -14.08
CA ALA A 575 27.24 -7.60 -14.70
C ALA A 575 27.03 -6.44 -13.71
N ALA A 576 26.61 -6.73 -12.47
CA ALA A 576 26.36 -5.73 -11.43
C ALA A 576 27.66 -5.02 -10.99
N PHE A 577 28.78 -5.73 -10.99
CA PHE A 577 30.06 -5.23 -10.48
C PHE A 577 31.05 -4.78 -11.56
N GLU A 578 30.67 -4.79 -12.85
CA GLU A 578 31.53 -4.31 -13.96
C GLU A 578 32.04 -2.87 -13.73
N SER A 579 31.29 -2.06 -12.97
CA SER A 579 31.62 -0.66 -12.66
C SER A 579 31.48 -0.29 -11.17
N ALA A 580 31.30 -1.27 -10.28
CA ALA A 580 31.16 -0.99 -8.86
C ALA A 580 32.53 -0.70 -8.23
N PRO A 581 32.64 0.29 -7.31
CA PRO A 581 33.87 0.58 -6.59
C PRO A 581 34.10 -0.48 -5.50
N LEU A 582 34.32 -1.73 -5.91
CA LEU A 582 34.58 -2.83 -4.99
C LEU A 582 35.95 -2.65 -4.32
N GLN A 583 35.94 -2.52 -3.00
CA GLN A 583 37.15 -2.53 -2.19
C GLN A 583 37.42 -3.94 -1.68
N ALA A 584 38.69 -4.35 -1.62
CA ALA A 584 39.04 -5.63 -1.00
C ALA A 584 38.67 -5.60 0.50
N TRP A 585 38.20 -6.73 1.03
CA TRP A 585 37.98 -6.87 2.48
C TRP A 585 39.29 -6.61 3.23
N GLN A 586 39.25 -5.69 4.19
CA GLN A 586 40.38 -5.31 5.05
C GLN A 586 40.00 -5.37 6.55
N GLY A 587 38.88 -6.01 6.88
CA GLY A 587 38.35 -6.10 8.24
C GLY A 587 37.27 -5.07 8.55
N TYR A 588 37.11 -4.77 9.83
CA TYR A 588 36.05 -3.91 10.37
C TYR A 588 36.43 -2.41 10.25
N LEU A 589 36.43 -1.87 9.03
CA LEU A 589 36.75 -0.46 8.74
C LEU A 589 35.49 0.42 8.69
N SER A 590 35.69 1.74 8.68
CA SER A 590 34.61 2.71 8.52
C SER A 590 33.99 2.71 7.13
N TYR A 591 32.75 3.20 7.04
CA TYR A 591 32.08 3.43 5.76
C TYR A 591 32.96 4.26 4.81
N ARG A 592 33.56 5.35 5.31
CA ARG A 592 34.42 6.22 4.50
C ARG A 592 35.67 5.52 4.01
N GLU A 593 36.28 4.66 4.81
CA GLU A 593 37.46 3.90 4.38
C GLU A 593 37.13 2.92 3.26
N TYR A 594 35.96 2.29 3.30
CA TYR A 594 35.48 1.40 2.22
C TYR A 594 34.91 2.14 1.01
N THR A 595 34.69 3.45 1.08
CA THR A 595 34.10 4.25 0.00
C THR A 595 34.98 5.40 -0.49
N ALA A 596 36.17 5.55 0.07
CA ALA A 596 37.14 6.53 -0.40
C ALA A 596 37.61 6.18 -1.83
N ASP A 597 37.61 7.18 -2.72
CA ASP A 597 37.95 7.09 -4.14
C ASP A 597 39.40 6.63 -4.46
N ASP A 598 40.22 6.31 -3.44
CA ASP A 598 41.70 6.30 -3.53
C ASP A 598 42.42 4.96 -3.26
N ALA A 599 41.73 3.82 -3.22
CA ALA A 599 42.39 2.51 -3.14
C ALA A 599 42.18 1.69 -4.44
N GLU A 600 43.18 1.80 -5.32
CA GLU A 600 43.46 1.05 -6.58
C GLU A 600 42.26 0.48 -7.37
N ARG A 601 41.86 1.22 -8.41
CA ARG A 601 41.07 0.70 -9.56
C ARG A 601 41.74 -0.44 -10.30
#